data_AF-A0A178U5C4-F1
#
_entry.id   AF-A0A178U5C4-F1
#
_cell.length_a   1.000
_cell.length_b   1.000
_cell.length_c   1.000
_cell.angle_alpha   90.00
_cell.angle_beta   90.00
_cell.angle_gamma   90.00
#
_symmetry.space_group_name_H-M   'P 1'
#
loop_
_entity.id
_entity.type
_entity.pdbx_description
1 polymer ?
#
loop_
_entity_poly.entity_id
_entity_poly.type
_entity_poly.pdbx_seq_one_letter_code
_entity_poly.pdbx_strand_id
1 'polypeptide(L)'
;MNTEIVTWGLPPSSQAKAESWFAFVEHNLSRFLPTSELSKLNNAQGRPFMASALLYQVLSEADLYREATGGIFSPYLGSELIRLGYRNSFEQLSADVSVENDLARQAPSMRSQSTNRFPVGDHMSSQAHLNSVHRSITLQADVTVDLGGFAKGWATQQLAGMLKREGIRALAIGAGGDLLLWGTPAGGWEIMIASPFSPADSLMSLVLRGPAGIATSSIGKRRWKGASGAEHHHLVDPRTGLSADTDLVQVTLIAPSAILAEVCAKCVLILGPELGPLWLEEQYPSCAVIGVMRDGSLVHAVTRAAGLTSYLLLFVSTAAGLGLSSKSAKGRLKAPLLAIHQAGGWFGFLFGALHGTVLLFDRYIGYSASELLLPFTSRHEPVLTGLGTLAFYITLILMLSSDLMKQLGRKTWRVIHFLAFPGYVMGLIHGLLLGSDSHYPWARIMYLLTGGVITVLTVHRVASARNGKSNSKTKTPQRISA
;
A
#
# COMPACT_ATOMS: atom_id res chain seq x y z
N MET A 1 29.10 -6.31 5.09
CA MET A 1 27.88 -5.68 5.64
C MET A 1 27.07 -6.74 6.40
N ASN A 2 27.77 -7.62 7.14
CA ASN A 2 27.25 -8.83 7.78
C ASN A 2 26.02 -9.44 7.08
N THR A 3 26.18 -9.73 5.79
CA THR A 3 25.08 -10.17 4.93
C THR A 3 25.57 -11.23 3.99
N GLU A 4 24.74 -12.24 3.77
CA GLU A 4 24.96 -13.23 2.72
C GLU A 4 24.81 -12.57 1.34
N ILE A 5 25.79 -12.83 0.47
CA ILE A 5 25.80 -12.38 -0.92
C ILE A 5 25.63 -13.61 -1.79
N VAL A 6 24.65 -13.59 -2.69
CA VAL A 6 24.39 -14.69 -3.61
C VAL A 6 24.32 -14.15 -5.02
N THR A 7 24.90 -14.87 -5.98
CA THR A 7 24.84 -14.50 -7.39
C THR A 7 24.31 -15.64 -8.24
N TRP A 8 23.49 -15.33 -9.24
CA TRP A 8 22.95 -16.29 -10.20
C TRP A 8 23.22 -15.84 -11.63
N GLY A 9 23.44 -16.81 -12.52
CA GLY A 9 23.79 -16.54 -13.92
C GLY A 9 25.23 -16.03 -14.10
N LEU A 10 26.09 -16.17 -13.08
CA LEU A 10 27.49 -15.76 -13.11
C LEU A 10 28.45 -16.96 -12.97
N PRO A 11 29.68 -16.88 -13.54
CA PRO A 11 30.75 -17.84 -13.24
C PRO A 11 31.13 -17.83 -11.75
N PRO A 12 31.68 -18.93 -11.19
CA PRO A 12 32.11 -19.00 -9.80
C PRO A 12 33.10 -17.90 -9.37
N SER A 13 33.95 -17.41 -10.29
CA SER A 13 34.88 -16.30 -10.03
C SER A 13 34.19 -14.97 -9.72
N SER A 14 32.93 -14.78 -10.13
CA SER A 14 32.16 -13.57 -9.86
C SER A 14 31.65 -13.48 -8.42
N GLN A 15 31.49 -14.62 -7.73
CA GLN A 15 31.07 -14.63 -6.33
C GLN A 15 32.15 -14.01 -5.43
N ALA A 16 33.41 -14.42 -5.58
CA ALA A 16 34.53 -13.86 -4.83
C ALA A 16 34.72 -12.36 -5.10
N LYS A 17 34.46 -11.92 -6.34
CA LYS A 17 34.45 -10.50 -6.71
C LYS A 17 33.32 -9.73 -6.02
N ALA A 18 32.12 -10.32 -5.96
CA ALA A 18 30.99 -9.74 -5.24
C ALA A 18 31.34 -9.59 -3.74
N GLU A 19 31.82 -10.64 -3.10
CA GLU A 19 32.23 -10.62 -1.69
C GLU A 19 33.31 -9.57 -1.42
N SER A 20 34.34 -9.51 -2.27
CA SER A 20 35.41 -8.51 -2.15
C SER A 20 34.88 -7.08 -2.28
N TRP A 21 33.93 -6.85 -3.21
CA TRP A 21 33.27 -5.56 -3.37
C TRP A 21 32.46 -5.17 -2.13
N PHE A 22 31.62 -6.07 -1.61
CA PHE A 22 30.82 -5.79 -0.42
C PHE A 22 31.69 -5.59 0.85
N ALA A 23 32.79 -6.32 0.98
CA ALA A 23 33.78 -6.12 2.04
C ALA A 23 34.46 -4.75 1.93
N PHE A 24 34.83 -4.33 0.72
CA PHE A 24 35.38 -2.98 0.47
C PHE A 24 34.38 -1.88 0.84
N VAL A 25 33.11 -2.03 0.45
CA VAL A 25 32.08 -1.03 0.80
C VAL A 25 31.83 -1.01 2.31
N GLU A 26 31.75 -2.16 2.99
CA GLU A 26 31.62 -2.21 4.45
C GLU A 26 32.80 -1.55 5.18
N HIS A 27 34.02 -1.84 4.76
CA HIS A 27 35.23 -1.29 5.38
C HIS A 27 35.22 0.25 5.38
N ASN A 28 34.66 0.86 4.34
CA ASN A 28 34.61 2.32 4.21
C ASN A 28 33.33 2.94 4.79
N LEU A 29 32.18 2.25 4.69
CA LEU A 29 30.86 2.82 4.96
C LEU A 29 30.17 2.26 6.22
N SER A 30 30.83 1.40 6.99
CA SER A 30 30.26 0.90 8.26
C SER A 30 30.44 1.92 9.38
N ARG A 31 29.36 2.34 10.03
CA ARG A 31 29.43 3.16 11.25
C ARG A 31 29.95 2.42 12.48
N PHE A 32 30.05 1.08 12.39
CA PHE A 32 30.47 0.23 13.51
C PHE A 32 31.99 -0.01 13.51
N LEU A 33 32.66 0.23 12.39
CA LEU A 33 34.11 0.11 12.27
C LEU A 33 34.74 1.47 12.57
N PRO A 34 35.50 1.64 13.68
CA PRO A 34 36.10 2.93 14.02
C PRO A 34 37.08 3.45 12.96
N THR A 35 37.67 2.54 12.19
CA THR A 35 38.62 2.85 11.11
C THR A 35 37.96 3.30 9.81
N SER A 36 36.65 3.06 9.66
CA SER A 36 35.93 3.38 8.42
C SER A 36 35.92 4.87 8.15
N GLU A 37 35.79 5.22 6.88
CA GLU A 37 35.70 6.61 6.47
C GLU A 37 34.42 7.27 7.00
N LEU A 38 33.29 6.54 7.01
CA LEU A 38 32.03 7.01 7.58
C LEU A 38 32.15 7.35 9.08
N SER A 39 32.82 6.50 9.87
CA SER A 39 33.05 6.77 11.29
C SER A 39 33.91 8.01 11.50
N LYS A 40 34.91 8.24 10.64
CA LYS A 40 35.75 9.45 10.67
C LYS A 40 34.93 10.70 10.32
N LEU A 41 34.04 10.62 9.33
CA LEU A 41 33.10 11.70 9.00
C LEU A 41 32.20 12.04 10.19
N ASN A 42 31.58 11.03 10.82
CA ASN A 42 30.71 11.24 11.98
C ASN A 42 31.47 11.87 13.17
N ASN A 43 32.77 11.59 13.31
CA ASN A 43 33.63 12.19 14.32
C ASN A 43 34.20 13.56 13.95
N ALA A 44 33.91 14.11 12.75
CA ALA A 44 34.43 15.40 12.32
C ALA A 44 33.77 16.60 13.04
N GLN A 45 32.67 16.37 13.78
CA GLN A 45 32.00 17.38 14.63
C GLN A 45 31.72 18.70 13.89
N GLY A 46 31.11 18.61 12.71
CA GLY A 46 30.74 19.75 11.88
C GLY A 46 31.89 20.48 11.20
N ARG A 47 33.12 19.95 11.26
CA ARG A 47 34.24 20.43 10.44
C ARG A 47 34.13 19.88 9.01
N PRO A 48 34.54 20.65 7.99
CA PRO A 48 34.62 20.14 6.62
C PRO A 48 35.51 18.90 6.53
N PHE A 49 34.94 17.80 6.05
CA PHE A 49 35.60 16.51 5.88
C PHE A 49 35.84 16.24 4.40
N MET A 50 37.11 16.07 4.01
CA MET A 50 37.48 15.69 2.64
C MET A 50 37.19 14.20 2.43
N ALA A 51 36.12 13.90 1.70
CA ALA A 51 35.68 12.52 1.48
C ALA A 51 36.32 11.92 0.23
N SER A 52 36.50 10.60 0.26
CA SER A 52 36.79 9.78 -0.90
C SER A 52 35.66 9.89 -1.92
N ALA A 53 35.95 9.51 -3.17
CA ALA A 53 34.93 9.45 -4.21
C ALA A 53 33.78 8.50 -3.82
N LEU A 54 34.08 7.41 -3.11
CA LEU A 54 33.09 6.44 -2.66
C LEU A 54 32.13 7.06 -1.65
N LEU A 55 32.64 7.57 -0.52
CA LEU A 55 31.79 8.11 0.54
C LEU A 55 30.99 9.32 0.05
N TYR A 56 31.62 10.21 -0.71
CA TYR A 56 30.94 11.37 -1.28
C TYR A 56 29.79 10.94 -2.20
N GLN A 57 30.03 9.97 -3.10
CA GLN A 57 29.02 9.49 -4.02
C GLN A 57 27.83 8.86 -3.27
N VAL A 58 28.08 7.90 -2.38
CA VAL A 58 27.00 7.19 -1.68
C VAL A 58 26.17 8.14 -0.83
N LEU A 59 26.81 9.05 -0.09
CA LEU A 59 26.06 10.00 0.73
C LEU A 59 25.28 11.01 -0.12
N SER A 60 25.86 11.49 -1.23
CA SER A 60 25.16 12.40 -2.14
C SER A 60 23.93 11.75 -2.75
N GLU A 61 24.02 10.49 -3.19
CA GLU A 61 22.87 9.74 -3.70
C GLU A 61 21.82 9.51 -2.62
N ALA A 62 22.23 9.13 -1.39
CA ALA A 62 21.30 8.96 -0.28
C ALA A 62 20.60 10.28 0.09
N ASP A 63 21.30 11.40 0.04
CA ASP A 63 20.74 12.73 0.29
C ASP A 63 19.67 13.12 -0.75
N LEU A 64 19.88 12.77 -2.03
CA LEU A 64 18.86 12.96 -3.07
C LEU A 64 17.58 12.16 -2.79
N TYR A 65 17.69 10.93 -2.29
CA TYR A 65 16.51 10.14 -1.89
C TYR A 65 15.85 10.69 -0.63
N ARG A 66 16.60 11.29 0.29
CA ARG A 66 16.00 12.03 1.42
C ARG A 66 15.13 13.16 0.88
N GLU A 67 15.64 13.98 -0.02
CA GLU A 67 14.88 15.09 -0.60
C GLU A 67 13.66 14.60 -1.38
N ALA A 68 13.84 13.60 -2.24
CA ALA A 68 12.77 13.05 -3.07
C ALA A 68 11.62 12.40 -2.27
N THR A 69 11.92 11.87 -1.07
CA THR A 69 10.92 11.25 -0.19
C THR A 69 10.34 12.23 0.82
N GLY A 70 10.66 13.52 0.72
CA GLY A 70 10.26 14.53 1.71
C GLY A 70 10.85 14.27 3.10
N GLY A 71 11.96 13.54 3.18
CA GLY A 71 12.64 13.19 4.42
C GLY A 71 12.08 11.97 5.16
N ILE A 72 11.12 11.24 4.59
CA ILE A 72 10.64 9.96 5.18
C ILE A 72 11.73 8.90 5.18
N PHE A 73 12.58 8.89 4.14
CA PHE A 73 13.89 8.25 4.20
C PHE A 73 14.93 9.32 4.54
N SER A 74 15.90 8.98 5.40
CA SER A 74 17.03 9.87 5.70
C SER A 74 18.28 9.08 6.09
N PRO A 75 19.45 9.37 5.50
CA PRO A 75 20.72 8.77 5.91
C PRO A 75 21.28 9.37 7.20
N TYR A 76 20.59 10.31 7.84
CA TYR A 76 21.10 11.10 8.97
C TYR A 76 20.48 10.73 10.32
N LEU A 77 19.83 9.56 10.41
CA LEU A 77 19.15 9.09 11.63
C LEU A 77 20.11 8.34 12.59
N GLY A 78 21.41 8.46 12.42
CA GLY A 78 22.40 7.75 13.23
C GLY A 78 22.29 8.11 14.72
N SER A 79 22.03 9.39 15.01
CA SER A 79 21.90 9.89 16.39
C SER A 79 20.65 9.30 17.08
N GLU A 80 19.53 9.21 16.36
CA GLU A 80 18.29 8.57 16.80
C GLU A 80 18.53 7.09 17.10
N LEU A 81 19.17 6.37 16.18
CA LEU A 81 19.47 4.95 16.33
C LEU A 81 20.35 4.70 17.57
N ILE A 82 21.40 5.50 17.76
CA ILE A 82 22.29 5.42 18.93
C ILE A 82 21.52 5.71 20.22
N ARG A 83 20.67 6.75 20.22
CA ARG A 83 19.83 7.13 21.37
C ARG A 83 18.85 6.02 21.76
N LEU A 84 18.26 5.35 20.77
CA LEU A 84 17.35 4.22 20.98
C LEU A 84 18.08 2.94 21.44
N GLY A 85 19.42 2.89 21.35
CA GLY A 85 20.24 1.79 21.84
C GLY A 85 20.95 0.98 20.77
N TYR A 86 20.79 1.31 19.49
CA TYR A 86 21.48 0.63 18.38
C TYR A 86 22.92 1.14 18.24
N ARG A 87 23.74 0.94 19.28
CA ARG A 87 25.13 1.44 19.32
C ARG A 87 26.11 0.50 18.63
N ASN A 88 25.90 -0.80 18.78
CA ASN A 88 26.77 -1.87 18.30
C ASN A 88 26.16 -2.59 17.10
N SER A 89 26.96 -3.39 16.40
CA SER A 89 26.43 -4.23 15.33
C SER A 89 25.39 -5.21 15.88
N PHE A 90 24.46 -5.66 15.04
CA PHE A 90 23.35 -6.48 15.53
C PHE A 90 23.82 -7.82 16.11
N GLU A 91 24.91 -8.39 15.60
CA GLU A 91 25.50 -9.63 16.09
C GLU A 91 26.03 -9.47 17.52
N GLN A 92 26.51 -8.28 17.87
CA GLN A 92 26.96 -7.94 19.22
C GLN A 92 25.76 -7.68 20.15
N LEU A 93 24.64 -7.16 19.63
CA LEU A 93 23.42 -6.91 20.41
C LEU A 93 22.59 -8.17 20.65
N SER A 94 22.52 -9.08 19.69
CA SER A 94 21.75 -10.33 19.80
C SER A 94 22.39 -11.32 20.79
N ALA A 95 23.68 -11.17 21.08
CA ALA A 95 24.36 -11.94 22.12
C ALA A 95 23.90 -11.55 23.54
N ASP A 96 23.41 -10.32 23.74
CA ASP A 96 23.09 -9.77 25.05
C ASP A 96 21.59 -9.87 25.43
N VAL A 97 20.67 -10.04 24.47
CA VAL A 97 19.22 -10.06 24.75
C VAL A 97 18.45 -10.99 23.80
N SER A 98 17.87 -12.07 24.32
CA SER A 98 16.89 -12.88 23.60
C SER A 98 15.54 -12.16 23.55
N VAL A 99 15.30 -11.40 22.49
CA VAL A 99 13.97 -10.83 22.23
C VAL A 99 13.11 -11.92 21.56
N GLU A 100 12.08 -12.43 22.24
CA GLU A 100 11.13 -13.36 21.63
C GLU A 100 10.45 -12.70 20.41
N ASN A 101 10.39 -13.45 19.31
CA ASN A 101 9.90 -12.96 18.03
C ASN A 101 8.37 -13.14 17.89
N ASP A 102 7.61 -12.76 18.92
CA ASP A 102 6.15 -12.94 18.93
C ASP A 102 5.45 -11.70 18.35
N LEU A 103 5.64 -11.49 17.04
CA LEU A 103 5.06 -10.37 16.28
C LEU A 103 3.53 -10.33 16.35
N ALA A 104 2.88 -11.49 16.58
CA ALA A 104 1.43 -11.67 16.60
C ALA A 104 0.77 -11.30 17.95
N ARG A 105 1.50 -11.37 19.07
CA ARG A 105 0.94 -11.10 20.42
C ARG A 105 1.13 -9.68 20.94
N GLN A 106 1.82 -8.82 20.21
CA GLN A 106 2.06 -7.46 20.65
C GLN A 106 0.78 -6.63 20.51
N ALA A 107 0.21 -6.26 21.66
CA ALA A 107 -0.92 -5.32 21.73
C ALA A 107 -0.54 -4.00 21.02
N PRO A 108 -1.46 -3.37 20.29
CA PRO A 108 -1.21 -2.06 19.70
C PRO A 108 -0.75 -1.11 20.81
N SER A 109 0.46 -0.58 20.68
CA SER A 109 0.91 0.49 21.57
C SER A 109 -0.08 1.65 21.45
N MET A 110 -0.31 2.42 22.51
CA MET A 110 -1.17 3.60 22.42
C MET A 110 -0.65 4.48 21.29
N ARG A 111 -1.34 4.46 20.14
CA ARG A 111 -0.97 5.18 18.92
C ARG A 111 -0.56 6.58 19.33
N SER A 112 0.72 6.92 19.14
CA SER A 112 1.12 8.32 19.19
C SER A 112 0.25 9.04 18.17
N GLN A 113 -0.47 10.08 18.58
CA GLN A 113 -1.41 10.82 17.72
C GLN A 113 -0.73 11.61 16.59
N SER A 114 0.58 11.44 16.40
CA SER A 114 1.29 11.78 15.18
C SER A 114 1.25 10.52 14.32
N THR A 115 0.59 10.44 13.17
CA THR A 115 1.21 10.88 11.91
C THR A 115 0.21 10.79 10.74
N ASN A 116 -0.73 11.74 10.63
CA ASN A 116 -1.46 11.97 9.37
C ASN A 116 -0.91 13.17 8.59
N ARG A 117 0.28 13.63 8.94
CA ARG A 117 0.96 14.73 8.26
C ARG A 117 2.16 14.17 7.52
N PHE A 118 2.17 14.39 6.21
CA PHE A 118 3.43 14.52 5.48
C PHE A 118 4.26 15.62 6.16
N PRO A 119 5.58 15.45 6.28
CA PRO A 119 6.43 16.47 6.87
C PRO A 119 6.25 17.80 6.12
N VAL A 120 5.71 18.80 6.83
CA VAL A 120 5.66 20.20 6.40
C VAL A 120 6.43 20.96 7.47
N GLY A 121 7.61 21.48 7.15
CA GLY A 121 8.32 22.44 8.00
C GLY A 121 9.79 22.11 8.25
N ASP A 122 10.09 21.30 9.26
CA ASP A 122 11.42 21.36 9.90
C ASP A 122 12.45 20.31 9.44
N HIS A 123 12.01 19.16 8.91
CA HIS A 123 12.93 18.11 8.43
C HIS A 123 13.54 18.39 7.05
N MET A 124 13.12 19.46 6.37
CA MET A 124 13.72 19.92 5.10
C MET A 124 14.99 20.76 5.30
N SER A 125 15.33 21.10 6.55
CA SER A 125 16.61 21.71 6.89
C SER A 125 17.76 20.86 6.33
N SER A 126 18.72 21.47 5.63
CA SER A 126 19.90 20.79 5.09
C SER A 126 20.76 20.24 6.24
N GLN A 127 20.71 18.93 6.48
CA GLN A 127 21.42 18.27 7.59
C GLN A 127 22.93 18.11 7.32
N ALA A 128 23.33 18.25 6.06
CA ALA A 128 24.71 18.29 5.64
C ALA A 128 24.89 19.22 4.44
N HIS A 129 26.03 19.89 4.36
CA HIS A 129 26.49 20.62 3.19
C HIS A 129 27.48 19.76 2.39
N LEU A 130 27.11 19.45 1.14
CA LEU A 130 27.89 18.62 0.21
C LEU A 130 28.50 19.51 -0.88
N ASN A 131 29.83 19.57 -0.95
CA ASN A 131 30.55 20.31 -1.99
C ASN A 131 31.19 19.35 -3.00
N SER A 132 30.67 19.35 -4.23
CA SER A 132 31.09 18.42 -5.28
C SER A 132 32.46 18.72 -5.88
N VAL A 133 32.88 19.99 -5.89
CA VAL A 133 34.17 20.41 -6.43
C VAL A 133 35.32 19.86 -5.59
N HIS A 134 35.19 19.95 -4.27
CA HIS A 134 36.23 19.51 -3.32
C HIS A 134 35.95 18.12 -2.73
N ARG A 135 34.80 17.51 -3.03
CA ARG A 135 34.25 16.33 -2.32
C ARG A 135 34.27 16.51 -0.81
N SER A 136 33.87 17.70 -0.36
CA SER A 136 33.80 18.03 1.05
C SER A 136 32.41 17.78 1.59
N ILE A 137 32.32 17.18 2.78
CA ILE A 137 31.07 16.97 3.51
C ILE A 137 31.18 17.72 4.83
N THR A 138 30.17 18.54 5.16
CA THR A 138 30.08 19.21 6.47
C THR A 138 28.73 18.88 7.08
N LEU A 139 28.73 18.10 8.17
CA LEU A 139 27.50 17.76 8.90
C LEU A 139 27.07 18.91 9.81
N GLN A 140 25.77 19.08 10.03
CA GLN A 140 25.31 19.95 11.12
C GLN A 140 25.73 19.37 12.49
N ALA A 141 25.71 20.23 13.52
CA ALA A 141 25.94 19.77 14.89
C ALA A 141 24.95 18.66 15.27
N ASP A 142 25.45 17.65 15.98
CA ASP A 142 24.68 16.49 16.47
C ASP A 142 24.07 15.56 15.41
N VAL A 143 24.37 15.78 14.12
CA VAL A 143 23.99 14.87 13.03
C VAL A 143 25.00 13.73 12.91
N THR A 144 24.49 12.50 12.90
CA THR A 144 25.28 11.29 12.65
C THR A 144 24.71 10.56 11.43
N VAL A 145 25.58 10.24 10.47
CA VAL A 145 25.20 9.50 9.26
C VAL A 145 25.16 7.99 9.54
N ASP A 146 24.09 7.34 9.10
CA ASP A 146 23.93 5.89 9.00
C ASP A 146 23.49 5.51 7.57
N LEU A 147 24.31 4.70 6.90
CA LEU A 147 24.03 4.22 5.54
C LEU A 147 23.50 2.77 5.51
N GLY A 148 23.18 2.18 6.67
CA GLY A 148 22.74 0.79 6.79
C GLY A 148 21.42 0.50 6.09
N GLY A 149 20.61 1.54 5.83
CA GLY A 149 19.37 1.47 5.05
C GLY A 149 19.49 1.86 3.58
N PHE A 150 20.72 1.98 3.03
CA PHE A 150 20.96 2.43 1.65
C PHE A 150 22.14 1.73 0.97
N ALA A 151 23.23 1.51 1.73
CA ALA A 151 24.51 1.08 1.17
C ALA A 151 24.44 -0.31 0.52
N LYS A 152 23.53 -1.20 0.97
CA LYS A 152 23.39 -2.55 0.39
C LYS A 152 22.87 -2.49 -1.04
N GLY A 153 21.72 -1.87 -1.25
CA GLY A 153 21.07 -1.70 -2.55
C GLY A 153 21.95 -0.87 -3.48
N TRP A 154 22.63 0.15 -2.95
CA TRP A 154 23.65 0.89 -3.72
C TRP A 154 24.80 -0.02 -4.15
N ALA A 155 25.41 -0.78 -3.24
CA ALA A 155 26.50 -1.70 -3.57
C ALA A 155 26.08 -2.77 -4.58
N THR A 156 24.88 -3.34 -4.43
CA THR A 156 24.28 -4.29 -5.37
C THR A 156 24.11 -3.65 -6.76
N GLN A 157 23.57 -2.43 -6.82
CA GLN A 157 23.35 -1.70 -8.07
C GLN A 157 24.67 -1.39 -8.80
N GLN A 158 25.69 -0.97 -8.05
CA GLN A 158 27.01 -0.69 -8.60
C GLN A 158 27.70 -1.96 -9.12
N LEU A 159 27.64 -3.06 -8.37
CA LEU A 159 28.19 -4.35 -8.78
C LEU A 159 27.53 -4.85 -10.07
N ALA A 160 26.21 -4.77 -10.17
CA ALA A 160 25.47 -5.09 -11.40
C ALA A 160 25.95 -4.26 -12.59
N GLY A 161 26.18 -2.95 -12.38
CA GLY A 161 26.73 -2.06 -13.41
C GLY A 161 28.13 -2.46 -13.88
N MET A 162 29.01 -2.90 -12.97
CA MET A 162 30.34 -3.40 -13.31
C MET A 162 30.26 -4.68 -14.14
N LEU A 163 29.47 -5.66 -13.66
CA LEU A 163 29.28 -6.95 -14.33
C LEU A 163 28.62 -6.81 -15.71
N LYS A 164 27.69 -5.87 -15.86
CA LYS A 164 27.09 -5.54 -17.16
C LYS A 164 28.13 -5.02 -18.17
N ARG A 165 29.08 -4.18 -17.73
CA ARG A 165 30.17 -3.69 -18.60
C ARG A 165 31.13 -4.80 -19.02
N GLU A 166 31.19 -5.89 -18.25
CA GLU A 166 31.95 -7.11 -18.57
C GLU A 166 31.21 -8.04 -19.56
N GLY A 167 30.05 -7.61 -20.07
CA GLY A 167 29.31 -8.34 -21.11
C GLY A 167 28.27 -9.33 -20.60
N ILE A 168 28.04 -9.39 -19.28
CA ILE A 168 27.03 -10.28 -18.70
C ILE A 168 25.62 -9.79 -19.07
N ARG A 169 24.85 -10.67 -19.71
CA ARG A 169 23.54 -10.34 -20.31
C ARG A 169 22.34 -10.64 -19.41
N ALA A 170 22.46 -11.62 -18.51
CA ALA A 170 21.44 -11.94 -17.53
C ALA A 170 22.12 -12.36 -16.22
N LEU A 171 21.71 -11.76 -15.10
CA LEU A 171 22.24 -12.06 -13.77
C LEU A 171 21.20 -11.71 -12.69
N ALA A 172 21.33 -12.34 -11.54
CA ALA A 172 20.70 -11.87 -10.30
C ALA A 172 21.77 -11.73 -9.21
N ILE A 173 21.64 -10.70 -8.38
CA ILE A 173 22.50 -10.46 -7.22
C ILE A 173 21.60 -10.30 -6.00
N GLY A 174 21.86 -11.07 -4.96
CA GLY A 174 21.19 -10.97 -3.67
C GLY A 174 22.13 -10.47 -2.57
N ALA A 175 21.65 -9.55 -1.74
CA ALA A 175 22.34 -9.05 -0.56
C ALA A 175 21.38 -8.95 0.63
N GLY A 176 21.36 -10.01 1.45
CA GLY A 176 20.56 -10.04 2.69
C GLY A 176 19.06 -10.08 2.45
N GLY A 177 18.64 -10.75 1.36
CA GLY A 177 17.25 -10.88 0.93
C GLY A 177 16.79 -9.82 -0.08
N ASP A 178 17.56 -8.75 -0.27
CA ASP A 178 17.30 -7.77 -1.34
C ASP A 178 17.96 -8.25 -2.64
N LEU A 179 17.26 -8.11 -3.77
CA LEU A 179 17.66 -8.65 -5.06
C LEU A 179 17.78 -7.55 -6.12
N LEU A 180 18.72 -7.73 -7.03
CA LEU A 180 18.75 -7.04 -8.31
C LEU A 180 18.73 -8.08 -9.42
N LEU A 181 17.78 -7.94 -10.33
CA LEU A 181 17.60 -8.77 -11.51
C LEU A 181 17.98 -7.95 -12.74
N TRP A 182 18.81 -8.54 -13.60
CA TRP A 182 19.18 -7.96 -14.87
C TRP A 182 19.05 -9.00 -15.99
N GLY A 183 18.58 -8.56 -17.15
CA GLY A 183 18.18 -9.47 -18.23
C GLY A 183 17.04 -10.40 -17.80
N THR A 184 16.76 -11.40 -18.64
CA THR A 184 15.68 -12.37 -18.39
C THR A 184 16.13 -13.75 -18.84
N PRO A 185 16.24 -14.75 -17.94
CA PRO A 185 16.50 -16.14 -18.31
C PRO A 185 15.26 -16.76 -18.95
N ALA A 186 15.43 -17.91 -19.62
CA ALA A 186 14.30 -18.67 -20.16
C ALA A 186 13.33 -19.07 -19.03
N GLY A 187 12.07 -18.63 -19.11
CA GLY A 187 11.06 -18.84 -18.06
C GLY A 187 10.85 -17.66 -17.10
N GLY A 188 11.78 -16.69 -17.07
CA GLY A 188 11.76 -15.57 -16.13
C GLY A 188 12.43 -15.88 -14.79
N TRP A 189 12.51 -14.88 -13.92
CA TRP A 189 13.05 -15.00 -12.57
C TRP A 189 11.95 -15.43 -11.61
N GLU A 190 12.07 -16.62 -11.02
CA GLU A 190 11.19 -17.05 -9.94
C GLU A 190 11.70 -16.50 -8.60
N ILE A 191 10.86 -15.71 -7.95
CA ILE A 191 11.16 -15.02 -6.69
C ILE A 191 10.18 -15.51 -5.62
N MET A 192 10.72 -16.05 -4.53
CA MET A 192 9.93 -16.42 -3.36
C MET A 192 9.98 -15.30 -2.32
N ILE A 193 8.82 -14.94 -1.79
CA ILE A 193 8.69 -14.00 -0.68
C ILE A 193 8.44 -14.84 0.58
N ALA A 194 9.37 -14.78 1.54
CA ALA A 194 9.24 -15.48 2.81
C ALA A 194 8.19 -14.82 3.72
N SER A 195 7.53 -15.62 4.55
CA SER A 195 6.62 -15.13 5.58
C SER A 195 7.40 -14.43 6.70
N PRO A 196 6.94 -13.26 7.20
CA PRO A 196 7.57 -12.58 8.34
C PRO A 196 7.40 -13.31 9.67
N PHE A 197 6.43 -14.23 9.78
CA PHE A 197 6.15 -15.00 11.00
C PHE A 197 6.94 -16.30 11.07
N SER A 198 7.33 -16.83 9.92
CA SER A 198 8.09 -18.08 9.80
C SER A 198 8.94 -18.01 8.52
N PRO A 199 10.25 -17.74 8.63
CA PRO A 199 11.12 -17.61 7.46
C PRO A 199 11.25 -18.90 6.63
N ALA A 200 10.89 -20.06 7.20
CA ALA A 200 10.84 -21.33 6.48
C ALA A 200 9.63 -21.42 5.53
N ASP A 201 8.58 -20.64 5.79
CA ASP A 201 7.35 -20.66 5.01
C ASP A 201 7.39 -19.62 3.89
N SER A 202 6.93 -20.03 2.71
CA SER A 202 6.73 -19.13 1.58
C SER A 202 5.36 -18.46 1.69
N LEU A 203 5.34 -17.13 1.75
CA LEU A 203 4.12 -16.35 1.66
C LEU A 203 3.55 -16.43 0.24
N MET A 204 4.40 -16.21 -0.76
CA MET A 204 4.03 -16.31 -2.17
C MET A 204 5.26 -16.45 -3.08
N SER A 205 5.03 -16.88 -4.32
CA SER A 205 6.02 -16.87 -5.40
C SER A 205 5.56 -15.98 -6.55
N LEU A 206 6.51 -15.33 -7.20
CA LEU A 206 6.33 -14.42 -8.33
C LEU A 206 7.27 -14.81 -9.46
N VAL A 207 6.83 -14.65 -10.71
CA VAL A 207 7.70 -14.81 -11.88
C VAL A 207 7.85 -13.46 -12.57
N LEU A 208 9.06 -12.90 -12.55
CA LEU A 208 9.39 -11.63 -13.19
C LEU A 208 10.08 -11.87 -14.54
N ARG A 209 9.57 -11.23 -15.58
CA ARG A 209 10.07 -11.40 -16.97
C ARG A 209 10.98 -10.26 -17.44
N GLY A 210 11.53 -9.48 -16.51
CA GLY A 210 12.36 -8.33 -16.81
C GLY A 210 13.29 -7.93 -15.66
N PRO A 211 14.14 -6.92 -15.88
CA PRO A 211 15.00 -6.37 -14.84
C PRO A 211 14.17 -5.70 -13.75
N ALA A 212 14.60 -5.86 -12.50
CA ALA A 212 13.94 -5.26 -11.34
C ALA A 212 14.89 -5.23 -10.15
N GLY A 213 14.77 -4.22 -9.30
CA GLY A 213 15.21 -4.28 -7.91
C GLY A 213 14.07 -4.79 -7.03
N ILE A 214 14.39 -5.62 -6.05
CA ILE A 214 13.44 -6.14 -5.07
C ILE A 214 14.05 -5.93 -3.70
N ALA A 215 13.32 -5.35 -2.76
CA ALA A 215 13.82 -5.17 -1.40
C ALA A 215 12.73 -5.45 -0.38
N THR A 216 13.12 -6.03 0.76
CA THR A 216 12.18 -6.36 1.83
C THR A 216 12.58 -5.69 3.14
N SER A 217 11.74 -4.77 3.61
CA SER A 217 11.88 -4.14 4.93
C SER A 217 10.95 -4.82 5.93
N SER A 218 11.42 -5.04 7.16
CA SER A 218 10.64 -5.68 8.22
C SER A 218 11.03 -5.15 9.60
N ILE A 219 10.06 -5.10 10.51
CA ILE A 219 10.29 -4.78 11.93
C ILE A 219 10.70 -5.99 12.76
N GLY A 220 10.65 -7.21 12.21
CA GLY A 220 10.86 -8.47 12.95
C GLY A 220 12.32 -8.84 13.22
N LYS A 221 13.22 -8.64 12.25
CA LYS A 221 14.58 -9.21 12.31
C LYS A 221 15.56 -8.46 13.21
N ARG A 222 15.49 -7.13 13.25
CA ARG A 222 16.48 -6.26 13.92
C ARG A 222 15.81 -5.47 15.04
N ARG A 223 15.69 -6.12 16.20
CA ARG A 223 14.98 -5.64 17.39
C ARG A 223 15.87 -5.69 18.63
N TRP A 224 15.70 -4.76 19.55
CA TRP A 224 16.42 -4.72 20.82
C TRP A 224 15.59 -4.02 21.90
N LYS A 225 16.01 -4.16 23.17
CA LYS A 225 15.45 -3.38 24.29
C LYS A 225 16.31 -2.15 24.55
N GLY A 226 15.68 -0.98 24.57
CA GLY A 226 16.32 0.27 24.97
C GLY A 226 16.59 0.35 26.47
N ALA A 227 17.28 1.39 26.92
CA ALA A 227 17.62 1.59 28.34
C ALA A 227 16.40 1.70 29.27
N SER A 228 15.24 2.12 28.74
CA SER A 228 13.96 2.18 29.46
C SER A 228 13.23 0.84 29.54
N GLY A 229 13.76 -0.22 28.91
CA GLY A 229 13.09 -1.51 28.76
C GLY A 229 12.10 -1.59 27.60
N ALA A 230 11.85 -0.48 26.89
CA ALA A 230 11.00 -0.46 25.68
C ALA A 230 11.68 -1.20 24.52
N GLU A 231 10.88 -1.92 23.72
CA GLU A 231 11.37 -2.61 22.53
C GLU A 231 11.42 -1.66 21.32
N HIS A 232 12.52 -1.72 20.58
CA HIS A 232 12.79 -0.90 19.42
C HIS A 232 13.20 -1.76 18.23
N HIS A 233 13.03 -1.21 17.03
CA HIS A 233 13.58 -1.73 15.79
C HIS A 233 14.27 -0.64 14.97
N HIS A 234 15.12 -1.08 14.04
CA HIS A 234 16.03 -0.21 13.28
C HIS A 234 15.35 0.75 12.28
N LEU A 235 14.09 0.53 11.93
CA LEU A 235 13.33 1.46 11.10
C LEU A 235 12.77 2.61 11.96
N VAL A 236 13.48 3.73 11.98
CA VAL A 236 13.11 4.95 12.71
C VAL A 236 12.24 5.83 11.83
N ASP A 237 11.15 6.35 12.37
CA ASP A 237 10.37 7.41 11.73
C ASP A 237 11.07 8.76 11.96
N PRO A 238 11.55 9.44 10.89
CA PRO A 238 12.25 10.73 11.02
C PRO A 238 11.41 11.81 11.70
N ARG A 239 10.09 11.72 11.63
CA ARG A 239 9.14 12.70 12.21
C ARG A 239 9.06 12.61 13.72
N THR A 240 9.37 11.44 14.29
CA THR A 240 9.26 11.19 15.73
C THR A 240 10.62 10.93 16.38
N GLY A 241 11.62 10.51 15.60
CA GLY A 241 12.89 10.04 16.12
C GLY A 241 12.79 8.74 16.92
N LEU A 242 11.69 8.01 16.78
CA LEU A 242 11.41 6.72 17.41
C LEU A 242 11.27 5.62 16.34
N SER A 243 11.34 4.36 16.74
CA SER A 243 10.97 3.24 15.85
C SER A 243 9.56 3.45 15.29
N ALA A 244 9.37 3.21 13.99
CA ALA A 244 8.09 3.40 13.33
C ALA A 244 6.99 2.53 13.96
N ASP A 245 5.92 3.18 14.44
CA ASP A 245 4.74 2.50 14.96
C ASP A 245 3.77 2.21 13.82
N THR A 246 3.72 0.94 13.38
CA THR A 246 2.98 0.53 12.19
C THR A 246 2.39 -0.86 12.35
N ASP A 247 1.25 -1.07 11.68
CA ASP A 247 0.62 -2.38 11.57
C ASP A 247 1.29 -3.23 10.47
N LEU A 248 2.15 -2.66 9.62
CA LEU A 248 2.97 -3.37 8.65
C LEU A 248 4.18 -4.04 9.31
N VAL A 249 4.22 -5.37 9.31
CA VAL A 249 5.37 -6.14 9.83
C VAL A 249 6.45 -6.39 8.79
N GLN A 250 6.07 -6.43 7.51
CA GLN A 250 6.96 -6.62 6.38
C GLN A 250 6.43 -5.89 5.16
N VAL A 251 7.31 -5.30 4.37
CA VAL A 251 7.00 -4.72 3.07
C VAL A 251 8.04 -5.17 2.07
N THR A 252 7.59 -5.82 0.99
CA THR A 252 8.41 -6.16 -0.17
C THR A 252 8.07 -5.21 -1.32
N LEU A 253 9.07 -4.50 -1.84
CA LEU A 253 8.96 -3.62 -3.00
C LEU A 253 9.60 -4.25 -4.22
N ILE A 254 8.98 -4.06 -5.38
CA ILE A 254 9.55 -4.34 -6.70
C ILE A 254 9.63 -3.01 -7.44
N ALA A 255 10.81 -2.62 -7.89
CA ALA A 255 11.07 -1.32 -8.49
C ALA A 255 12.05 -1.41 -9.69
N PRO A 256 12.19 -0.37 -10.51
CA PRO A 256 13.18 -0.32 -11.59
C PRO A 256 14.65 -0.46 -11.16
N SER A 257 14.99 -0.17 -9.91
CA SER A 257 16.36 -0.27 -9.38
C SER A 257 16.37 -0.83 -7.95
N ALA A 258 17.51 -1.41 -7.54
CA ALA A 258 17.65 -1.96 -6.18
C ALA A 258 17.62 -0.86 -5.12
N ILE A 259 18.20 0.31 -5.42
CA ILE A 259 18.21 1.47 -4.52
C ILE A 259 16.78 1.96 -4.28
N LEU A 260 15.99 2.12 -5.35
CA LEU A 260 14.62 2.61 -5.23
C LEU A 260 13.74 1.61 -4.47
N ALA A 261 13.88 0.31 -4.74
CA ALA A 261 13.18 -0.72 -3.97
C ALA A 261 13.53 -0.63 -2.47
N GLU A 262 14.82 -0.49 -2.15
CA GLU A 262 15.31 -0.45 -0.77
C GLU A 262 14.82 0.80 0.00
N VAL A 263 14.79 1.95 -0.65
CA VAL A 263 14.30 3.20 -0.06
C VAL A 263 12.78 3.14 0.11
N CYS A 264 12.03 2.83 -0.96
CA CYS A 264 10.58 2.82 -0.93
C CYS A 264 10.00 1.77 0.04
N ALA A 265 10.66 0.62 0.22
CA ALA A 265 10.21 -0.38 1.18
C ALA A 265 10.18 0.15 2.61
N LYS A 266 11.18 0.98 2.97
CA LYS A 266 11.23 1.64 4.28
C LYS A 266 10.18 2.73 4.38
N CYS A 267 10.07 3.58 3.35
CA CYS A 267 9.08 4.65 3.35
C CYS A 267 7.66 4.12 3.50
N VAL A 268 7.28 3.10 2.73
CA VAL A 268 5.95 2.48 2.84
C VAL A 268 5.73 1.90 4.24
N LEU A 269 6.72 1.21 4.81
CA LEU A 269 6.60 0.63 6.15
C LEU A 269 6.42 1.72 7.22
N ILE A 270 7.22 2.79 7.15
CA ILE A 270 7.17 3.95 8.08
C ILE A 270 5.85 4.72 7.94
N LEU A 271 5.35 4.91 6.71
CA LEU A 271 4.07 5.57 6.44
C LEU A 271 2.88 4.69 6.81
N GLY A 272 3.08 3.38 6.94
CA GLY A 272 2.05 2.43 7.31
C GLY A 272 1.15 1.99 6.16
N PRO A 273 0.20 1.08 6.43
CA PRO A 273 -0.61 0.42 5.40
C PRO A 273 -1.62 1.34 4.72
N GLU A 274 -1.90 2.48 5.34
CA GLU A 274 -2.89 3.45 4.86
C GLU A 274 -2.24 4.43 3.87
N LEU A 275 -1.18 5.12 4.33
CA LEU A 275 -0.54 6.19 3.57
C LEU A 275 0.58 5.69 2.65
N GLY A 276 1.28 4.62 3.06
CA GLY A 276 2.44 4.10 2.32
C GLY A 276 2.13 3.70 0.88
N PRO A 277 1.12 2.85 0.61
CA PRO A 277 0.76 2.48 -0.75
C PRO A 277 0.30 3.66 -1.61
N LEU A 278 -0.48 4.59 -1.04
CA LEU A 278 -0.96 5.78 -1.75
C LEU A 278 0.19 6.70 -2.15
N TRP A 279 1.11 6.96 -1.21
CA TRP A 279 2.32 7.72 -1.47
C TRP A 279 3.19 7.07 -2.55
N LEU A 280 3.33 5.74 -2.51
CA LEU A 280 4.11 5.01 -3.51
C LEU A 280 3.49 5.12 -4.90
N GLU A 281 2.18 4.96 -5.02
CA GLU A 281 1.46 5.04 -6.30
C GLU A 281 1.56 6.44 -6.90
N GLU A 282 1.46 7.48 -6.08
CA GLU A 282 1.56 8.88 -6.52
C GLU A 282 2.98 9.24 -6.97
N GLN A 283 4.00 8.88 -6.18
CA GLN A 283 5.39 9.31 -6.43
C GLN A 283 6.14 8.38 -7.39
N TYR A 284 5.82 7.09 -7.36
CA TYR A 284 6.56 6.04 -8.07
C TYR A 284 5.61 4.98 -8.69
N PRO A 285 4.79 5.36 -9.70
CA PRO A 285 3.78 4.48 -10.30
C PRO A 285 4.36 3.22 -11.01
N SER A 286 5.68 3.17 -11.23
CA SER A 286 6.38 2.00 -11.77
C SER A 286 6.77 0.96 -10.72
N CYS A 287 6.48 1.21 -9.44
CA CYS A 287 6.76 0.30 -8.35
C CYS A 287 5.54 -0.55 -8.00
N ALA A 288 5.78 -1.78 -7.56
CA ALA A 288 4.78 -2.65 -6.96
C ALA A 288 5.13 -2.94 -5.50
N VAL A 289 4.11 -3.11 -4.65
CA VAL A 289 4.26 -3.30 -3.21
C VAL A 289 3.45 -4.50 -2.74
N ILE A 290 4.05 -5.26 -1.83
CA ILE A 290 3.40 -6.32 -1.06
C ILE A 290 3.66 -6.00 0.41
N GLY A 291 2.65 -5.49 1.11
CA GLY A 291 2.70 -5.23 2.55
C GLY A 291 2.04 -6.38 3.32
N VAL A 292 2.68 -6.84 4.39
CA VAL A 292 2.15 -7.84 5.33
C VAL A 292 1.87 -7.14 6.65
N MET A 293 0.64 -7.28 7.12
CA MET A 293 0.13 -6.73 8.37
C MET A 293 0.46 -7.64 9.56
N ARG A 294 0.32 -7.14 10.78
CA ARG A 294 0.60 -7.88 12.03
C ARG A 294 -0.28 -9.09 12.25
N ASP A 295 -1.54 -9.03 11.81
CA ASP A 295 -2.45 -10.18 11.78
C ASP A 295 -2.10 -11.18 10.66
N GLY A 296 -1.19 -10.80 9.76
CA GLY A 296 -0.73 -11.55 8.59
C GLY A 296 -1.44 -11.20 7.29
N SER A 297 -2.43 -10.30 7.32
CA SER A 297 -3.14 -9.87 6.12
C SER A 297 -2.25 -9.12 5.15
N LEU A 298 -2.55 -9.22 3.86
CA LEU A 298 -1.82 -8.49 2.83
C LEU A 298 -2.51 -7.16 2.54
N VAL A 299 -1.72 -6.10 2.31
CA VAL A 299 -2.25 -4.79 1.95
C VAL A 299 -2.83 -4.84 0.53
N HIS A 300 -4.16 -4.90 0.44
CA HIS A 300 -4.90 -5.03 -0.82
C HIS A 300 -5.49 -3.70 -1.29
N ALA A 301 -4.66 -2.82 -1.86
CA ALA A 301 -5.12 -1.55 -2.44
C ALA A 301 -6.15 -1.78 -3.57
N VAL A 302 -5.95 -2.82 -4.38
CA VAL A 302 -6.84 -3.16 -5.52
C VAL A 302 -8.22 -3.63 -5.06
N THR A 303 -8.29 -4.54 -4.08
CA THR A 303 -9.58 -5.05 -3.54
C THR A 303 -10.39 -3.92 -2.90
N ARG A 304 -9.71 -3.05 -2.14
CA ARG A 304 -10.31 -1.84 -1.53
C ARG A 304 -10.86 -0.89 -2.59
N ALA A 305 -10.01 -0.48 -3.55
CA ALA A 305 -10.38 0.45 -4.60
C ALA A 305 -11.54 -0.08 -5.46
N ALA A 306 -11.53 -1.37 -5.81
CA ALA A 306 -12.60 -1.99 -6.59
C ALA A 306 -13.94 -2.00 -5.84
N GLY A 307 -13.94 -2.34 -4.53
CA GLY A 307 -15.15 -2.35 -3.71
C GLY A 307 -15.76 -0.96 -3.54
N LEU A 308 -14.94 0.06 -3.22
CA LEU A 308 -15.39 1.44 -3.04
C LEU A 308 -15.89 2.05 -4.36
N THR A 309 -15.19 1.79 -5.47
CA THR A 309 -15.59 2.23 -6.81
C THR A 309 -16.92 1.61 -7.23
N SER A 310 -17.09 0.30 -6.99
CA SER A 310 -18.37 -0.39 -7.22
C SER A 310 -19.52 0.30 -6.46
N TYR A 311 -19.34 0.54 -5.16
CA TYR A 311 -20.33 1.18 -4.31
C TYR A 311 -20.73 2.59 -4.81
N LEU A 312 -19.75 3.44 -5.13
CA LEU A 312 -20.00 4.81 -5.58
C LEU A 312 -20.69 4.85 -6.95
N LEU A 313 -20.32 3.97 -7.88
CA LEU A 313 -20.97 3.86 -9.19
C LEU A 313 -22.43 3.37 -9.06
N LEU A 314 -22.69 2.42 -8.17
CA LEU A 314 -24.06 1.97 -7.86
C LEU A 314 -24.88 3.06 -7.17
N PHE A 315 -24.27 3.89 -6.32
CA PHE A 315 -24.90 5.10 -5.78
C PHE A 315 -25.30 6.07 -6.89
N VAL A 316 -24.36 6.44 -7.77
CA VAL A 316 -24.61 7.34 -8.90
C VAL A 316 -25.71 6.80 -9.81
N SER A 317 -25.67 5.50 -10.10
CA SER A 317 -26.71 4.83 -10.89
C SER A 317 -28.08 4.91 -10.21
N THR A 318 -28.17 4.58 -8.92
CA THR A 318 -29.43 4.59 -8.17
C THR A 318 -30.02 6.00 -8.05
N ALA A 319 -29.17 6.99 -7.77
CA ALA A 319 -29.57 8.40 -7.72
C ALA A 319 -30.07 8.89 -9.09
N ALA A 320 -29.38 8.56 -10.18
CA ALA A 320 -29.81 8.89 -11.54
C ALA A 320 -31.14 8.21 -11.91
N GLY A 321 -31.33 6.94 -11.53
CA GLY A 321 -32.59 6.20 -11.71
C GLY A 321 -33.77 6.82 -10.95
N LEU A 322 -33.54 7.27 -9.71
CA LEU A 322 -34.51 8.06 -8.95
C LEU A 322 -34.80 9.41 -9.62
N GLY A 323 -33.78 10.09 -10.14
CA GLY A 323 -33.91 11.33 -10.91
C GLY A 323 -34.77 11.18 -12.15
N LEU A 324 -34.57 10.13 -12.95
CA LEU A 324 -35.36 9.82 -14.15
C LEU A 324 -36.85 9.60 -13.84
N SER A 325 -37.15 9.08 -12.65
CA SER A 325 -38.52 8.83 -12.19
C SER A 325 -39.24 10.07 -11.65
N SER A 326 -38.51 11.18 -11.43
CA SER A 326 -39.07 12.44 -10.94
C SER A 326 -39.78 13.21 -12.06
N LYS A 327 -40.91 13.85 -11.72
CA LYS A 327 -41.63 14.75 -12.65
C LYS A 327 -40.80 15.97 -13.05
N SER A 328 -39.74 16.28 -12.30
CA SER A 328 -38.81 17.38 -12.54
C SER A 328 -37.80 17.12 -13.66
N ALA A 329 -37.54 15.85 -14.01
CA ALA A 329 -36.68 15.50 -15.13
C ALA A 329 -37.43 15.69 -16.46
N LYS A 330 -37.48 16.93 -16.97
CA LYS A 330 -38.05 17.25 -18.30
C LYS A 330 -36.97 17.56 -19.32
N GLY A 331 -37.21 17.21 -20.59
CA GLY A 331 -36.41 17.64 -21.73
C GLY A 331 -34.96 17.12 -21.75
N ARG A 332 -34.00 18.04 -21.86
CA ARG A 332 -32.57 17.79 -22.17
C ARG A 332 -31.81 16.94 -21.14
N LEU A 333 -32.30 16.83 -19.90
CA LEU A 333 -31.63 16.08 -18.83
C LEU A 333 -31.94 14.58 -18.81
N LYS A 334 -32.96 14.11 -19.52
CA LYS A 334 -33.33 12.67 -19.48
C LYS A 334 -32.29 11.76 -20.13
N ALA A 335 -31.77 12.14 -21.30
CA ALA A 335 -30.78 11.35 -22.01
C ALA A 335 -29.47 11.17 -21.21
N PRO A 336 -28.84 12.23 -20.66
CA PRO A 336 -27.63 12.06 -19.87
C PRO A 336 -27.88 11.30 -18.56
N LEU A 337 -29.01 11.52 -17.88
CA LEU A 337 -29.36 10.75 -16.67
C LEU A 337 -29.55 9.26 -16.98
N LEU A 338 -30.13 8.92 -18.13
CA LEU A 338 -30.25 7.52 -18.55
C LEU A 338 -28.88 6.91 -18.84
N ALA A 339 -28.00 7.64 -19.54
CA ALA A 339 -26.64 7.19 -19.81
C ALA A 339 -25.85 6.97 -18.51
N ILE A 340 -25.92 7.91 -17.57
CA ILE A 340 -25.29 7.79 -16.24
C ILE A 340 -25.87 6.61 -15.46
N HIS A 341 -27.19 6.44 -15.46
CA HIS A 341 -27.84 5.32 -14.79
C HIS A 341 -27.37 3.97 -15.34
N GLN A 342 -27.33 3.83 -16.68
CA GLN A 342 -26.91 2.61 -17.35
C GLN A 342 -25.41 2.34 -17.19
N ALA A 343 -24.56 3.33 -17.46
CA ALA A 343 -23.10 3.19 -17.32
C ALA A 343 -22.70 2.94 -15.86
N GLY A 344 -23.25 3.71 -14.92
CA GLY A 344 -22.98 3.51 -13.49
C GLY A 344 -23.44 2.14 -13.00
N GLY A 345 -24.55 1.60 -13.53
CA GLY A 345 -25.02 0.26 -13.21
C GLY A 345 -24.04 -0.82 -13.69
N TRP A 346 -23.64 -0.76 -14.96
CA TRP A 346 -22.72 -1.73 -15.56
C TRP A 346 -21.32 -1.66 -14.97
N PHE A 347 -20.71 -0.47 -14.90
CA PHE A 347 -19.38 -0.34 -14.30
C PHE A 347 -19.41 -0.66 -12.80
N GLY A 348 -20.46 -0.25 -12.08
CA GLY A 348 -20.64 -0.62 -10.68
C GLY A 348 -20.66 -2.14 -10.49
N PHE A 349 -21.39 -2.87 -11.33
CA PHE A 349 -21.39 -4.33 -11.34
C PHE A 349 -20.01 -4.92 -11.67
N LEU A 350 -19.34 -4.44 -12.72
CA LEU A 350 -18.02 -4.94 -13.14
C LEU A 350 -16.95 -4.75 -12.08
N PHE A 351 -16.91 -3.59 -11.41
CA PHE A 351 -16.01 -3.36 -10.28
C PHE A 351 -16.36 -4.23 -9.07
N GLY A 352 -17.64 -4.52 -8.83
CA GLY A 352 -18.07 -5.46 -7.80
C GLY A 352 -17.61 -6.89 -8.09
N ALA A 353 -17.69 -7.31 -9.37
CA ALA A 353 -17.17 -8.60 -9.82
C ALA A 353 -15.64 -8.66 -9.69
N LEU A 354 -14.93 -7.59 -10.03
CA LEU A 354 -13.48 -7.49 -9.83
C LEU A 354 -13.12 -7.60 -8.34
N HIS A 355 -13.82 -6.87 -7.47
CA HIS A 355 -13.64 -6.95 -6.02
C HIS A 355 -13.78 -8.39 -5.50
N GLY A 356 -14.86 -9.08 -5.87
CA GLY A 356 -15.06 -10.49 -5.51
C GLY A 356 -14.02 -11.43 -6.13
N THR A 357 -13.58 -11.16 -7.37
CA THR A 357 -12.58 -11.98 -8.05
C THR A 357 -11.21 -11.86 -7.41
N VAL A 358 -10.77 -10.64 -7.06
CA VAL A 358 -9.47 -10.44 -6.40
C VAL A 358 -9.45 -11.10 -5.02
N LEU A 359 -10.60 -11.16 -4.33
CA LEU A 359 -10.73 -11.93 -3.06
C LEU A 359 -10.52 -13.44 -3.22
N LEU A 360 -10.76 -14.04 -4.40
CA LEU A 360 -10.45 -15.47 -4.64
C LEU A 360 -8.94 -15.74 -4.71
N PHE A 361 -8.15 -14.73 -5.02
CA PHE A 361 -6.70 -14.82 -5.07
C PHE A 361 -6.04 -14.32 -3.77
N ASP A 362 -6.85 -13.91 -2.80
CA ASP A 362 -6.43 -13.54 -1.47
C ASP A 362 -6.07 -14.80 -0.66
N ARG A 363 -4.77 -15.09 -0.57
CA ARG A 363 -4.25 -16.26 0.16
C ARG A 363 -4.36 -16.12 1.69
N TYR A 364 -4.75 -14.95 2.21
CA TYR A 364 -4.82 -14.72 3.65
C TYR A 364 -6.21 -15.05 4.21
N ILE A 365 -7.28 -14.44 3.67
CA ILE A 365 -8.65 -14.81 4.10
C ILE A 365 -9.02 -16.20 3.54
N GLY A 366 -8.44 -16.56 2.38
CA GLY A 366 -8.58 -17.88 1.79
C GLY A 366 -10.02 -18.18 1.36
N TYR A 367 -10.75 -17.15 0.90
CA TYR A 367 -12.12 -17.31 0.43
C TYR A 367 -12.19 -18.36 -0.68
N SER A 368 -12.91 -19.45 -0.41
CA SER A 368 -13.29 -20.39 -1.45
C SER A 368 -14.36 -19.77 -2.36
N ALA A 369 -14.45 -20.26 -3.60
CA ALA A 369 -15.52 -19.86 -4.51
C ALA A 369 -16.92 -20.04 -3.88
N SER A 370 -17.11 -21.09 -3.07
CA SER A 370 -18.35 -21.32 -2.33
C SER A 370 -18.64 -20.27 -1.26
N GLU A 371 -17.63 -19.72 -0.60
CA GLU A 371 -17.80 -18.71 0.46
C GLU A 371 -18.14 -17.32 -0.09
N LEU A 372 -17.75 -17.01 -1.33
CA LEU A 372 -18.11 -15.77 -2.00
C LEU A 372 -19.44 -15.86 -2.77
N LEU A 373 -19.69 -17.01 -3.40
CA LEU A 373 -20.87 -17.20 -4.26
C LEU A 373 -22.11 -17.66 -3.48
N LEU A 374 -21.97 -18.33 -2.34
CA LEU A 374 -23.12 -18.70 -1.52
C LEU A 374 -23.23 -17.70 -0.36
N PRO A 375 -24.36 -16.99 -0.20
CA PRO A 375 -24.50 -16.04 0.90
C PRO A 375 -24.46 -16.78 2.24
N PHE A 376 -23.85 -16.16 3.25
CA PHE A 376 -23.77 -16.64 4.63
C PHE A 376 -22.92 -17.90 4.89
N THR A 377 -22.16 -18.37 3.91
CA THR A 377 -21.25 -19.52 4.07
C THR A 377 -19.83 -19.13 4.47
N SER A 378 -19.47 -17.84 4.37
CA SER A 378 -18.17 -17.34 4.79
C SER A 378 -17.86 -17.67 6.25
N ARG A 379 -16.63 -18.15 6.51
CA ARG A 379 -16.08 -18.31 7.86
C ARG A 379 -15.79 -16.98 8.55
N HIS A 380 -15.57 -15.92 7.77
CA HIS A 380 -15.26 -14.57 8.23
C HIS A 380 -16.48 -13.66 8.01
N GLU A 381 -17.07 -13.18 9.10
CA GLU A 381 -18.25 -12.30 9.09
C GLU A 381 -19.40 -12.80 8.17
N PRO A 382 -19.99 -13.97 8.46
CA PRO A 382 -20.95 -14.64 7.57
C PRO A 382 -22.11 -13.74 7.13
N VAL A 383 -22.64 -12.95 8.07
CA VAL A 383 -23.76 -12.05 7.83
C VAL A 383 -23.38 -10.93 6.87
N LEU A 384 -22.31 -10.18 7.17
CA LEU A 384 -21.92 -9.01 6.39
C LEU A 384 -21.41 -9.41 4.99
N THR A 385 -20.67 -10.51 4.89
CA THR A 385 -20.24 -11.06 3.60
C THR A 385 -21.43 -11.56 2.79
N GLY A 386 -22.39 -12.24 3.42
CA GLY A 386 -23.64 -12.66 2.78
C GLY A 386 -24.50 -11.51 2.26
N LEU A 387 -24.55 -10.37 2.97
CA LEU A 387 -25.21 -9.16 2.47
C LEU A 387 -24.54 -8.64 1.19
N GLY A 388 -23.21 -8.67 1.12
CA GLY A 388 -22.45 -8.32 -0.09
C GLY A 388 -22.79 -9.24 -1.27
N THR A 389 -22.79 -10.56 -1.05
CA THR A 389 -23.16 -11.55 -2.07
C THR A 389 -24.61 -11.37 -2.56
N LEU A 390 -25.56 -11.11 -1.65
CA LEU A 390 -26.95 -10.81 -2.04
C LEU A 390 -27.07 -9.51 -2.83
N ALA A 391 -26.36 -8.45 -2.44
CA ALA A 391 -26.33 -7.19 -3.17
C ALA A 391 -25.77 -7.36 -4.59
N PHE A 392 -24.72 -8.18 -4.74
CA PHE A 392 -24.14 -8.53 -6.03
C PHE A 392 -25.16 -9.26 -6.92
N TYR A 393 -25.85 -10.30 -6.41
CA TYR A 393 -26.86 -11.03 -7.18
C TYR A 393 -28.08 -10.19 -7.53
N ILE A 394 -28.55 -9.34 -6.61
CA ILE A 394 -29.60 -8.38 -6.91
C ILE A 394 -29.16 -7.49 -8.07
N THR A 395 -27.94 -6.96 -8.05
CA THR A 395 -27.41 -6.12 -9.13
C THR A 395 -27.34 -6.87 -10.46
N LEU A 396 -26.88 -8.12 -10.46
CA LEU A 396 -26.88 -8.99 -11.65
C LEU A 396 -28.28 -9.19 -12.23
N ILE A 397 -29.25 -9.52 -11.37
CA ILE A 397 -30.66 -9.70 -11.77
C ILE A 397 -31.23 -8.39 -12.34
N LEU A 398 -30.88 -7.24 -11.75
CA LEU A 398 -31.32 -5.93 -12.23
C LEU A 398 -30.75 -5.60 -13.61
N MET A 399 -29.49 -5.94 -13.87
CA MET A 399 -28.86 -5.76 -15.18
C MET A 399 -29.53 -6.65 -16.23
N LEU A 400 -29.57 -7.96 -15.99
CA LEU A 400 -30.16 -8.93 -16.92
C LEU A 400 -31.64 -8.63 -17.19
N SER A 401 -32.42 -8.30 -16.16
CA SER A 401 -33.84 -7.98 -16.33
C SER A 401 -34.06 -6.70 -17.12
N SER A 402 -33.14 -5.73 -17.05
CA SER A 402 -33.24 -4.48 -17.80
C SER A 402 -32.94 -4.68 -19.29
N ASP A 403 -31.97 -5.53 -19.63
CA ASP A 403 -31.71 -5.94 -21.02
C ASP A 403 -32.85 -6.76 -21.60
N LEU A 404 -33.46 -7.63 -20.78
CA LEU A 404 -34.59 -8.48 -21.14
C LEU A 404 -35.96 -7.80 -20.94
N MET A 405 -36.01 -6.50 -20.67
CA MET A 405 -37.25 -5.78 -20.32
C MET A 405 -38.36 -5.95 -21.38
N LYS A 406 -38.00 -6.05 -22.66
CA LYS A 406 -38.97 -6.26 -23.75
C LYS A 406 -39.66 -7.64 -23.67
N GLN A 407 -38.93 -8.67 -23.24
CA GLN A 407 -39.41 -10.05 -23.13
C GLN A 407 -40.20 -10.26 -21.83
N LEU A 408 -39.72 -9.71 -20.72
CA LEU A 408 -40.34 -9.83 -19.39
C LEU A 408 -41.62 -9.00 -19.24
N GLY A 409 -41.77 -7.96 -20.05
CA GLY A 409 -42.84 -6.98 -19.95
C GLY A 409 -42.59 -5.94 -18.84
N ARG A 410 -43.04 -4.70 -19.07
CA ARG A 410 -42.73 -3.54 -18.21
C ARG A 410 -43.22 -3.69 -16.76
N LYS A 411 -44.31 -4.42 -16.51
CA LYS A 411 -44.87 -4.61 -15.16
C LYS A 411 -43.93 -5.50 -14.33
N THR A 412 -43.55 -6.65 -14.87
CA THR A 412 -42.63 -7.61 -14.25
C THR A 412 -41.26 -7.00 -14.05
N TRP A 413 -40.70 -6.40 -15.11
CA TRP A 413 -39.43 -5.67 -15.02
C TRP A 413 -39.45 -4.64 -13.90
N ARG A 414 -40.52 -3.84 -13.78
CA ARG A 414 -40.61 -2.82 -12.74
C ARG A 414 -40.60 -3.43 -11.33
N VAL A 415 -41.30 -4.54 -11.11
CA VAL A 415 -41.29 -5.25 -9.81
C VAL A 415 -39.88 -5.73 -9.47
N ILE A 416 -39.19 -6.36 -10.43
CA ILE A 416 -37.79 -6.78 -10.26
C ILE A 416 -36.89 -5.57 -10.00
N HIS A 417 -37.09 -4.48 -10.75
CA HIS A 417 -36.28 -3.26 -10.63
C HIS A 417 -36.43 -2.56 -9.28
N PHE A 418 -37.51 -2.79 -8.54
CA PHE A 418 -37.64 -2.31 -7.15
C PHE A 418 -36.68 -3.00 -6.18
N LEU A 419 -36.08 -4.15 -6.53
CA LEU A 419 -35.02 -4.77 -5.74
C LEU A 419 -33.75 -3.91 -5.66
N ALA A 420 -33.62 -2.89 -6.51
CA ALA A 420 -32.50 -1.93 -6.42
C ALA A 420 -32.37 -1.27 -5.04
N PHE A 421 -33.49 -1.00 -4.36
CA PHE A 421 -33.46 -0.39 -3.02
C PHE A 421 -32.86 -1.30 -1.95
N PRO A 422 -33.40 -2.52 -1.71
CA PRO A 422 -32.78 -3.43 -0.76
C PRO A 422 -31.36 -3.82 -1.18
N GLY A 423 -31.08 -4.01 -2.47
CA GLY A 423 -29.72 -4.29 -2.95
C GLY A 423 -28.71 -3.19 -2.59
N TYR A 424 -29.09 -1.92 -2.79
CA TYR A 424 -28.25 -0.78 -2.42
C TYR A 424 -28.03 -0.69 -0.90
N VAL A 425 -29.08 -0.91 -0.09
CA VAL A 425 -28.97 -0.91 1.38
C VAL A 425 -28.06 -2.03 1.88
N MET A 426 -28.18 -3.23 1.30
CA MET A 426 -27.29 -4.35 1.62
C MET A 426 -25.83 -4.01 1.30
N GLY A 427 -25.56 -3.43 0.12
CA GLY A 427 -24.22 -2.97 -0.26
C GLY A 427 -23.68 -1.86 0.64
N LEU A 428 -24.53 -0.91 1.07
CA LEU A 428 -24.18 0.14 2.02
C LEU A 428 -23.80 -0.44 3.38
N ILE A 429 -24.60 -1.37 3.93
CA ILE A 429 -24.33 -2.00 5.23
C ILE A 429 -23.05 -2.83 5.16
N HIS A 430 -22.90 -3.64 4.10
CA HIS A 430 -21.68 -4.40 3.83
C HIS A 430 -20.45 -3.49 3.80
N GLY A 431 -20.47 -2.42 3.00
CA GLY A 431 -19.35 -1.47 2.92
C GLY A 431 -19.09 -0.75 4.24
N LEU A 432 -20.13 -0.23 4.90
CA LEU A 432 -19.99 0.56 6.14
C LEU A 432 -19.54 -0.27 7.34
N LEU A 433 -19.90 -1.56 7.41
CA LEU A 433 -19.58 -2.39 8.57
C LEU A 433 -18.39 -3.33 8.34
N LEU A 434 -18.18 -3.82 7.12
CA LEU A 434 -17.09 -4.75 6.79
C LEU A 434 -15.95 -4.07 6.02
N GLY A 435 -16.19 -2.94 5.35
CA GLY A 435 -15.18 -2.24 4.56
C GLY A 435 -14.01 -1.80 5.42
N SER A 436 -12.79 -2.12 4.98
CA SER A 436 -11.57 -1.78 5.71
C SER A 436 -11.30 -0.27 5.82
N ASP A 437 -12.03 0.57 5.09
CA ASP A 437 -11.97 2.04 5.21
C ASP A 437 -12.97 2.60 6.24
N SER A 438 -13.87 1.77 6.78
CA SER A 438 -14.99 2.23 7.60
C SER A 438 -14.61 2.70 9.01
N HIS A 439 -13.34 2.55 9.42
CA HIS A 439 -12.84 3.24 10.62
C HIS A 439 -12.52 4.71 10.36
N TYR A 440 -12.33 5.14 9.11
CA TYR A 440 -12.03 6.55 8.81
C TYR A 440 -13.26 7.45 8.82
N PRO A 441 -13.11 8.70 9.31
CA PRO A 441 -14.18 9.68 9.26
C PRO A 441 -14.67 9.97 7.83
N TRP A 442 -13.77 10.09 6.85
CA TRP A 442 -14.14 10.40 5.47
C TRP A 442 -15.03 9.33 4.85
N ALA A 443 -14.73 8.04 5.09
CA ALA A 443 -15.50 6.92 4.55
C ALA A 443 -16.88 6.84 5.22
N ARG A 444 -16.94 7.01 6.55
CA ARG A 444 -18.20 7.09 7.29
C ARG A 444 -19.07 8.24 6.79
N ILE A 445 -18.49 9.42 6.61
CA ILE A 445 -19.19 10.58 6.05
C ILE A 445 -19.69 10.27 4.65
N MET A 446 -18.86 9.68 3.78
CA MET A 446 -19.25 9.28 2.44
C MET A 446 -20.46 8.34 2.49
N TYR A 447 -20.41 7.24 3.25
CA TYR A 447 -21.51 6.27 3.38
C TYR A 447 -22.79 6.91 3.94
N LEU A 448 -22.67 7.79 4.94
CA LEU A 448 -23.81 8.50 5.53
C LEU A 448 -24.43 9.48 4.54
N LEU A 449 -23.62 10.21 3.78
CA LEU A 449 -24.10 11.17 2.78
C LEU A 449 -24.78 10.46 1.61
N THR A 450 -24.17 9.44 1.04
CA THR A 450 -24.75 8.68 -0.08
C THR A 450 -26.04 7.97 0.34
N GLY A 451 -26.04 7.32 1.51
CA GLY A 451 -27.23 6.72 2.10
C GLY A 451 -28.34 7.74 2.41
N GLY A 452 -27.96 8.92 2.92
CA GLY A 452 -28.87 10.04 3.18
C GLY A 452 -29.51 10.58 1.90
N VAL A 453 -28.71 10.80 0.84
CA VAL A 453 -29.21 11.25 -0.46
C VAL A 453 -30.22 10.28 -1.05
N ILE A 454 -29.92 8.98 -1.06
CA ILE A 454 -30.85 7.96 -1.58
C ILE A 454 -32.15 7.94 -0.76
N THR A 455 -32.05 8.03 0.57
CA THR A 455 -33.22 8.12 1.46
C THR A 455 -34.10 9.32 1.11
N VAL A 456 -33.52 10.52 1.02
CA VAL A 456 -34.25 11.76 0.69
C VAL A 456 -34.92 11.67 -0.69
N LEU A 457 -34.19 11.22 -1.71
CA LEU A 457 -34.73 11.05 -3.07
C LEU A 457 -35.88 10.04 -3.11
N THR A 458 -35.78 8.97 -2.32
CA THR A 458 -36.82 7.93 -2.21
C THR A 458 -38.07 8.47 -1.53
N VAL A 459 -37.93 9.17 -0.40
CA VAL A 459 -39.05 9.81 0.32
C VAL A 459 -39.75 10.83 -0.58
N HIS A 460 -38.99 11.69 -1.27
CA HIS A 460 -39.53 12.67 -2.20
C HIS A 460 -40.33 12.00 -3.34
N ARG A 461 -39.85 10.87 -3.87
CA ARG A 461 -40.57 10.09 -4.89
C ARG A 461 -41.89 9.53 -4.37
N VAL A 462 -41.90 8.94 -3.18
CA VAL A 462 -43.12 8.37 -2.57
C VAL A 462 -44.14 9.47 -2.26
N ALA A 463 -43.71 10.60 -1.71
CA ALA A 463 -44.56 11.76 -1.44
C ALA A 463 -45.18 12.33 -2.73
N SER A 464 -44.37 12.50 -3.78
CA SER A 464 -44.82 12.97 -5.10
C SER A 464 -45.85 12.04 -5.76
N ALA A 465 -45.71 10.73 -5.57
CA ALA A 465 -46.65 9.73 -6.07
C ALA A 465 -48.01 9.77 -5.33
N ARG A 466 -48.00 10.03 -4.01
CA ARG A 466 -49.22 10.20 -3.20
C ARG A 466 -50.00 11.47 -3.58
N ASN A 467 -49.32 12.60 -3.70
CA ASN A 467 -49.95 13.88 -4.07
C ASN A 467 -50.57 13.86 -5.48
N GLY A 468 -49.96 13.12 -6.41
CA GLY A 468 -50.52 12.95 -7.77
C GLY A 468 -51.82 12.17 -7.83
N LYS A 469 -52.08 11.26 -6.88
CA LYS A 469 -53.34 10.50 -6.79
C LYS A 469 -54.46 11.30 -6.12
N SER A 470 -54.13 12.25 -5.24
CA SER A 470 -55.11 13.13 -4.59
C SER A 470 -55.77 14.09 -5.59
N ASN A 471 -55.00 14.65 -6.53
CA ASN A 471 -55.50 15.59 -7.55
C ASN A 471 -56.30 14.95 -8.70
N SER A 472 -56.32 13.61 -8.85
CA SER A 472 -57.11 12.96 -9.90
C SER A 472 -58.52 12.56 -9.45
N LYS A 473 -58.80 12.57 -8.13
CA LYS A 473 -60.12 12.20 -7.58
C LYS A 473 -61.11 13.36 -7.49
N THR A 474 -60.70 14.59 -7.78
CA THR A 474 -61.54 15.81 -7.72
C THR A 474 -62.11 16.26 -9.06
N LYS A 475 -61.97 15.47 -10.14
CA LYS A 475 -62.69 15.75 -11.40
C LYS A 475 -64.04 15.05 -11.41
N THR A 476 -65.06 15.73 -10.90
CA THR A 476 -66.48 15.37 -11.02
C THR A 476 -66.87 15.36 -12.51
N PRO A 477 -67.60 14.35 -13.02
CA PRO A 477 -68.08 14.38 -14.40
C PRO A 477 -69.17 15.45 -14.53
N GLN A 478 -68.92 16.48 -15.36
CA GLN A 478 -69.98 17.37 -15.82
C GLN A 478 -71.00 16.55 -16.61
N ARG A 479 -72.19 16.38 -16.03
CA ARG A 479 -73.39 15.97 -16.76
C ARG A 479 -73.67 17.02 -17.83
N ILE A 480 -73.66 16.59 -19.09
CA ILE A 480 -74.27 17.35 -20.18
C ILE A 480 -75.78 17.10 -20.07
N SER A 481 -76.54 18.16 -19.86
CA SER A 481 -78.00 18.19 -19.95
C SER A 481 -78.41 19.14 -21.07
N ALA A 482 -79.44 18.71 -21.80
CA ALA A 482 -80.09 19.28 -22.98
C ALA A 482 -79.46 18.86 -24.32
#